data_AF-A0A401Y5T0-F1
#
_entry.id   AF-A0A401Y5T0-F1
#
_cell.length_a   1.000
_cell.length_b   1.000
_cell.length_c   1.000
_cell.angle_alpha   90.00
_cell.angle_beta   90.00
_cell.angle_gamma   90.00
#
_symmetry.space_group_name_H-M   'P 1'
#
loop_
_entity.id
_entity.type
_entity.pdbx_description
1 polymer ?
#
loop_
_entity_poly.entity_id
_entity_poly.type
_entity_poly.pdbx_seq_one_letter_code
_entity_poly.pdbx_strand_id
1 'polypeptide(L)'
;MPDTSSRLTVGDLAPTIELPDTAGQLRTVRPSESSATVVVFTSNGCPYALAWHDRIQALTHDYADRGVLVVQVVSNDAELQPLDSVEGMAAREERGEIAGLFLHDSAQSVARAFGATATPEVFLLDQAGVVRYHGAPDRDFDDPTLDAAWVRSALDAVLDGREPELPTTPPAGCSVKWRVDLLWWAGCPSHEKAADLLTTTLTEMNRQDVRVQRVEVTSPAQAAAAGFPGSPTFHAGGVDLFPAPEAPPALACRTYTLEDGRVSPLPSASQLEDRLREALVRPWELPGWVDFRKQTATS
;
A
#
# COMPACT_ATOMS: atom_id res chain seq x y z
N MET A 1 20.85 -3.17 -2.61
CA MET A 1 19.45 -3.58 -2.48
C MET A 1 18.64 -2.75 -3.45
N PRO A 2 17.63 -3.29 -4.15
CA PRO A 2 16.78 -2.46 -4.99
C PRO A 2 16.17 -1.37 -4.12
N ASP A 3 16.06 -0.19 -4.70
CA ASP A 3 15.52 1.00 -4.05
C ASP A 3 14.04 0.75 -3.71
N THR A 4 13.74 0.43 -2.45
CA THR A 4 12.36 0.20 -1.97
C THR A 4 11.54 1.51 -1.91
N SER A 5 12.14 2.61 -2.34
CA SER A 5 11.51 3.91 -2.55
C SER A 5 10.53 3.93 -3.73
N SER A 6 10.80 3.13 -4.77
CA SER A 6 10.07 3.24 -6.03
C SER A 6 8.77 2.44 -6.04
N ARG A 7 7.67 3.14 -6.32
CA ARG A 7 6.39 2.54 -6.72
C ARG A 7 6.59 1.66 -7.95
N LEU A 8 6.03 0.45 -7.93
CA LEU A 8 6.12 -0.47 -9.06
C LEU A 8 5.48 0.16 -10.29
N THR A 9 6.10 -0.08 -11.44
CA THR A 9 5.65 0.34 -12.76
C THR A 9 5.59 -0.86 -13.70
N VAL A 10 5.02 -0.67 -14.88
CA VAL A 10 4.96 -1.74 -15.89
C VAL A 10 6.37 -2.17 -16.29
N GLY A 11 6.61 -3.49 -16.25
CA GLY A 11 7.90 -4.11 -16.48
C GLY A 11 8.65 -4.51 -15.20
N ASP A 12 8.24 -4.01 -14.03
CA ASP A 12 8.85 -4.39 -12.76
C ASP A 12 8.36 -5.77 -12.29
N LEU A 13 9.21 -6.47 -11.53
CA LEU A 13 8.85 -7.71 -10.86
C LEU A 13 8.13 -7.38 -9.54
N ALA A 14 6.89 -7.88 -9.37
CA ALA A 14 6.16 -7.70 -8.14
C ALA A 14 6.74 -8.58 -7.00
N PRO A 15 6.75 -8.08 -5.75
CA PRO A 15 7.16 -8.87 -4.60
C PRO A 15 6.13 -9.98 -4.31
N THR A 16 6.57 -11.02 -3.61
CA THR A 16 5.67 -12.06 -3.09
C THR A 16 4.71 -11.44 -2.07
N ILE A 17 3.43 -11.80 -2.15
CA ILE A 17 2.41 -11.40 -1.17
C ILE A 17 2.24 -12.55 -0.18
N GLU A 18 2.43 -12.27 1.10
CA GLU A 18 2.19 -13.20 2.20
C GLU A 18 1.38 -12.47 3.28
N LEU A 19 0.06 -12.66 3.24
CA LEU A 19 -0.88 -11.94 4.10
C LEU A 19 -1.94 -12.89 4.66
N PRO A 20 -2.44 -12.64 5.88
CA PRO A 20 -3.58 -13.37 6.40
C PRO A 20 -4.86 -13.03 5.62
N ASP A 21 -5.71 -14.03 5.42
CA ASP A 21 -7.13 -13.82 5.10
C ASP A 21 -7.93 -13.37 6.35
N THR A 22 -9.24 -13.21 6.19
CA THR A 22 -10.14 -12.78 7.27
C THR A 22 -10.26 -13.79 8.42
N ALA A 23 -9.94 -15.06 8.17
CA ALA A 23 -9.88 -16.12 9.17
C ALA A 23 -8.51 -16.19 9.87
N GLY A 24 -7.56 -15.32 9.48
CA GLY A 24 -6.20 -15.29 10.01
C GLY A 24 -5.28 -16.35 9.42
N GLN A 25 -5.70 -17.08 8.39
CA GLN A 25 -4.84 -18.04 7.71
C GLN A 25 -3.89 -17.30 6.78
N LEU A 26 -2.58 -17.52 6.95
CA LEU A 26 -1.57 -16.96 6.06
C LEU A 26 -1.73 -17.52 4.64
N ARG A 27 -1.87 -16.64 3.66
CA ARG A 27 -1.94 -16.95 2.23
C ARG A 27 -0.69 -16.41 1.53
N THR A 28 0.04 -17.29 0.85
CA THR A 28 1.15 -16.90 -0.03
C THR A 28 0.64 -16.87 -1.47
N VAL A 29 0.76 -15.74 -2.15
CA VAL A 29 0.42 -15.59 -3.57
C VAL A 29 1.68 -15.73 -4.40
N ARG A 30 1.70 -16.70 -5.31
CA ARG A 30 2.79 -16.90 -6.27
C ARG A 30 2.26 -16.72 -7.69
N PRO A 31 2.61 -15.63 -8.40
CA PRO A 31 2.12 -15.38 -9.76
C PRO A 31 2.34 -16.55 -10.72
N SER A 32 3.42 -17.32 -10.52
CA SER A 32 3.74 -18.52 -11.32
C SER A 32 2.69 -19.64 -11.27
N GLU A 33 1.83 -19.65 -10.24
CA GLU A 33 0.77 -20.65 -10.05
C GLU A 33 -0.53 -20.27 -10.79
N SER A 34 -0.56 -19.18 -11.54
CA SER A 34 -1.74 -18.70 -12.30
C SER A 34 -1.32 -18.23 -13.70
N SER A 35 -2.24 -18.23 -14.66
CA SER A 35 -2.00 -17.69 -16.00
C SER A 35 -1.73 -16.18 -15.94
N ALA A 36 -2.41 -15.49 -15.03
CA ALA A 36 -2.20 -14.10 -14.66
C ALA A 36 -2.71 -13.87 -13.23
N THR A 37 -2.21 -12.83 -12.55
CA THR A 37 -2.68 -12.42 -11.23
C THR A 37 -3.08 -10.95 -11.23
N VAL A 38 -4.30 -10.64 -10.84
CA VAL A 38 -4.79 -9.26 -10.65
C VAL A 38 -4.75 -8.94 -9.17
N VAL A 39 -3.87 -8.03 -8.76
CA VAL A 39 -3.80 -7.51 -7.40
C VAL A 39 -4.57 -6.19 -7.34
N VAL A 40 -5.55 -6.08 -6.45
CA VAL A 40 -6.38 -4.89 -6.27
C VAL A 40 -6.23 -4.41 -4.83
N PHE A 41 -5.57 -3.28 -4.63
CA PHE A 41 -5.60 -2.59 -3.34
C PHE A 41 -6.96 -1.91 -3.20
N THR A 42 -7.78 -2.33 -2.25
CA THR A 42 -9.19 -1.93 -2.12
C THR A 42 -9.53 -1.48 -0.69
N SER A 43 -10.78 -1.06 -0.50
CA SER A 43 -11.34 -0.64 0.78
C SER A 43 -12.84 -0.96 0.82
N ASN A 44 -13.34 -1.25 2.01
CA ASN A 44 -14.73 -1.44 2.37
C ASN A 44 -15.45 -0.12 2.69
N GLY A 45 -14.71 0.97 2.89
CA GLY A 45 -15.28 2.27 3.26
C GLY A 45 -14.98 3.41 2.28
N CYS A 46 -14.17 3.20 1.25
CA CYS A 46 -13.96 4.20 0.20
C CYS A 46 -15.11 4.17 -0.83
N PRO A 47 -15.77 5.30 -1.14
CA PRO A 47 -16.87 5.33 -2.12
C PRO A 47 -16.44 4.87 -3.52
N TYR A 48 -15.20 5.16 -3.95
CA TYR A 48 -14.70 4.71 -5.25
C TYR A 48 -14.48 3.19 -5.28
N ALA A 49 -13.93 2.61 -4.21
CA ALA A 49 -13.73 1.17 -4.11
C ALA A 49 -15.07 0.43 -4.12
N LEU A 50 -16.10 0.99 -3.45
CA LEU A 50 -17.46 0.49 -3.48
C LEU A 50 -18.09 0.62 -4.89
N ALA A 51 -17.88 1.73 -5.58
CA ALA A 51 -18.44 1.95 -6.93
C ALA A 51 -17.89 0.97 -7.99
N TRP A 52 -16.62 0.58 -7.88
CA TRP A 52 -16.01 -0.42 -8.76
C TRP A 52 -16.15 -1.87 -8.26
N HIS A 53 -16.68 -2.08 -7.05
CA HIS A 53 -16.68 -3.38 -6.38
C HIS A 53 -17.28 -4.50 -7.24
N ASP A 54 -18.50 -4.30 -7.73
CA ASP A 54 -19.24 -5.32 -8.50
C ASP A 54 -18.51 -5.69 -9.80
N ARG A 55 -17.85 -4.73 -10.44
CA ARG A 55 -17.08 -4.95 -11.68
C ARG A 55 -15.85 -5.82 -11.42
N ILE A 56 -15.18 -5.62 -10.30
CA ILE A 56 -14.05 -6.47 -9.87
C ILE A 56 -14.53 -7.89 -9.53
N GLN A 57 -15.70 -8.04 -8.89
CA GLN A 57 -16.25 -9.37 -8.61
C GLN A 57 -16.65 -10.08 -9.91
N ALA A 58 -17.33 -9.38 -10.83
CA ALA A 58 -17.69 -9.91 -12.14
C ALA A 58 -16.45 -10.35 -12.94
N LEU A 59 -15.42 -9.50 -13.01
CA LEU A 59 -14.14 -9.84 -13.63
C LEU A 59 -13.53 -11.11 -13.00
N THR A 60 -13.58 -11.23 -11.67
CA THR A 60 -13.06 -12.42 -10.99
C THR A 60 -13.79 -13.69 -11.42
N HIS A 61 -15.12 -13.65 -11.54
CA HIS A 61 -15.92 -14.78 -12.01
C HIS A 61 -15.67 -15.10 -13.48
N ASP A 62 -15.67 -14.09 -14.35
CA ASP A 62 -15.56 -14.27 -15.81
C ASP A 62 -14.22 -14.87 -16.24
N TYR A 63 -13.16 -14.64 -15.47
CA TYR A 63 -11.81 -15.10 -15.78
C TYR A 63 -11.35 -16.31 -14.94
N ALA A 64 -12.18 -16.81 -14.03
CA ALA A 64 -11.84 -17.94 -13.16
C ALA A 64 -11.42 -19.19 -13.96
N ASP A 65 -12.19 -19.55 -15.00
CA ASP A 65 -11.93 -20.72 -15.85
C ASP A 65 -10.73 -20.53 -16.80
N ARG A 66 -10.15 -19.33 -16.85
CA ARG A 66 -8.95 -19.01 -17.65
C ARG A 66 -7.66 -19.05 -16.82
N GLY A 67 -7.76 -19.49 -15.56
CA GLY A 67 -6.62 -19.60 -14.64
C GLY A 67 -6.13 -18.25 -14.11
N VAL A 68 -7.00 -17.24 -14.06
CA VAL A 68 -6.69 -15.94 -13.47
C VAL A 68 -6.99 -15.95 -11.98
N LEU A 69 -6.04 -15.45 -11.19
CA LEU A 69 -6.22 -15.23 -9.76
C LEU A 69 -6.45 -13.75 -9.49
N VAL A 70 -7.54 -13.41 -8.80
CA VAL A 70 -7.76 -12.05 -8.29
C VAL A 70 -7.49 -12.02 -6.78
N VAL A 71 -6.65 -11.07 -6.37
CA VAL A 71 -6.21 -10.85 -4.98
C VAL A 71 -6.60 -9.44 -4.58
N GLN A 72 -7.57 -9.33 -3.68
CA GLN A 72 -8.06 -8.07 -3.13
C GLN A 72 -7.37 -7.83 -1.79
N VAL A 73 -6.58 -6.75 -1.69
CA VAL A 73 -5.77 -6.43 -0.51
C VAL A 73 -6.32 -5.19 0.17
N VAL A 74 -6.61 -5.28 1.47
CA VAL A 74 -7.06 -4.15 2.30
C VAL A 74 -5.91 -3.74 3.21
N SER A 75 -5.35 -2.55 2.96
CA SER A 75 -4.17 -2.03 3.67
C SER A 75 -4.44 -0.77 4.49
N ASN A 76 -5.68 -0.27 4.52
CA ASN A 76 -6.01 0.93 5.28
C ASN A 76 -5.90 0.69 6.79
N ASP A 77 -5.41 1.67 7.54
CA ASP A 77 -5.43 1.62 8.99
C ASP A 77 -6.88 1.64 9.50
N ALA A 78 -7.27 0.57 10.21
CA ALA A 78 -8.64 0.35 10.65
C ALA A 78 -9.13 1.38 11.70
N GLU A 79 -8.25 2.12 12.37
CA GLU A 79 -8.69 3.20 13.26
C GLU A 79 -9.12 4.44 12.47
N LEU A 80 -8.54 4.65 11.29
CA LEU A 80 -8.94 5.70 10.36
C LEU A 80 -10.12 5.29 9.46
N GLN A 81 -10.24 3.99 9.17
CA GLN A 81 -11.33 3.42 8.38
C GLN A 81 -11.84 2.12 9.03
N PRO A 82 -12.77 2.20 10.00
CA PRO A 82 -13.24 1.03 10.77
C PRO A 82 -13.85 -0.09 9.94
N LEU A 83 -14.41 0.21 8.77
CA LEU A 83 -14.94 -0.83 7.87
C LEU A 83 -13.84 -1.70 7.25
N ASP A 84 -12.59 -1.25 7.27
CA ASP A 84 -11.42 -1.99 6.77
C ASP A 84 -10.76 -2.87 7.86
N SER A 85 -11.38 -2.99 9.04
CA SER A 85 -10.96 -3.98 10.04
C SER A 85 -11.18 -5.41 9.55
N VAL A 86 -10.51 -6.39 10.17
CA VAL A 86 -10.71 -7.82 9.87
C VAL A 86 -12.17 -8.23 10.03
N GLU A 87 -12.85 -7.70 11.05
CA GLU A 87 -14.27 -7.95 11.29
C GLU A 87 -15.14 -7.35 10.18
N GLY A 88 -14.84 -6.13 9.73
CA GLY A 88 -15.51 -5.50 8.61
C GLY A 88 -15.32 -6.28 7.30
N MET A 89 -14.10 -6.77 7.06
CA MET A 89 -13.79 -7.63 5.92
C MET A 89 -14.54 -8.97 5.99
N ALA A 90 -14.46 -9.68 7.12
CA ALA A 90 -15.15 -10.96 7.32
C ALA A 90 -16.66 -10.82 7.10
N ALA A 91 -17.27 -9.73 7.58
CA ALA A 91 -18.69 -9.48 7.39
C ALA A 91 -19.08 -9.34 5.91
N ARG A 92 -18.19 -8.86 5.02
CA ARG A 92 -18.46 -8.80 3.58
C ARG A 92 -18.37 -10.17 2.92
N GLU A 93 -17.39 -10.98 3.31
CA GLU A 93 -17.27 -12.36 2.84
C GLU A 93 -18.46 -13.21 3.26
N GLU A 94 -18.93 -13.07 4.52
CA GLU A 94 -20.13 -13.76 5.01
C GLU A 94 -21.39 -13.43 4.22
N ARG A 95 -21.47 -12.21 3.65
CA ARG A 95 -22.57 -11.79 2.77
C ARG A 95 -22.40 -12.26 1.33
N GLY A 96 -21.31 -12.95 1.00
CA GLY A 96 -21.01 -13.43 -0.35
C GLY A 96 -20.65 -12.31 -1.32
N GLU A 97 -20.19 -11.16 -0.82
CA GLU A 97 -19.81 -10.01 -1.65
C GLU A 97 -18.45 -10.18 -2.31
N ILE A 98 -17.63 -11.14 -1.86
CA ILE A 98 -16.22 -11.22 -2.26
C ILE A 98 -15.96 -12.49 -3.09
N ALA A 99 -15.38 -12.29 -4.27
CA ALA A 99 -14.83 -13.31 -5.14
C ALA A 99 -13.29 -13.26 -5.12
N GLY A 100 -12.64 -14.41 -5.25
CA GLY A 100 -11.16 -14.50 -5.21
C GLY A 100 -10.60 -14.46 -3.79
N LEU A 101 -9.34 -14.02 -3.65
CA LEU A 101 -8.67 -13.90 -2.34
C LEU A 101 -8.90 -12.52 -1.73
N PHE A 102 -9.18 -12.47 -0.43
CA PHE A 102 -9.35 -11.23 0.32
C PHE A 102 -8.40 -11.19 1.51
N LEU A 103 -7.37 -10.35 1.42
CA LEU A 103 -6.21 -10.38 2.31
C LEU A 103 -6.08 -9.07 3.07
N HIS A 104 -5.73 -9.17 4.36
CA HIS A 104 -5.58 -8.02 5.25
C HIS A 104 -4.10 -7.69 5.46
N ASP A 105 -3.71 -6.49 5.03
CA ASP A 105 -2.35 -5.94 5.14
C ASP A 105 -2.29 -4.91 6.28
N SER A 106 -2.42 -5.38 7.52
CA SER A 106 -2.44 -4.52 8.71
C SER A 106 -1.13 -3.74 8.94
N ALA A 107 -0.01 -4.30 8.47
CA ALA A 107 1.31 -3.67 8.52
C ALA A 107 1.50 -2.63 7.40
N GLN A 108 0.63 -2.64 6.37
CA GLN A 108 0.68 -1.82 5.16
C GLN A 108 1.98 -2.03 4.34
N SER A 109 2.67 -3.14 4.57
CA SER A 109 3.98 -3.41 3.98
C SER A 109 3.86 -3.89 2.54
N VAL A 110 2.78 -4.62 2.21
CA VAL A 110 2.50 -5.02 0.83
C VAL A 110 2.07 -3.81 0.01
N ALA A 111 1.20 -2.96 0.55
CA ALA A 111 0.88 -1.67 -0.09
C ALA A 111 2.13 -0.82 -0.33
N ARG A 112 3.04 -0.73 0.66
CA ARG A 112 4.29 0.01 0.51
C ARG A 112 5.20 -0.61 -0.55
N ALA A 113 5.32 -1.93 -0.60
CA ALA A 113 6.19 -2.66 -1.53
C ALA A 113 5.69 -2.58 -2.98
N PHE A 114 4.38 -2.52 -3.20
CA PHE A 114 3.80 -2.23 -4.52
C PHE A 114 3.84 -0.73 -4.85
N GLY A 115 3.93 0.13 -3.83
CA GLY A 115 3.77 1.57 -3.98
C GLY A 115 2.32 1.98 -4.29
N ALA A 116 1.35 1.22 -3.77
CA ALA A 116 -0.07 1.55 -3.87
C ALA A 116 -0.37 2.88 -3.16
N THR A 117 -1.22 3.70 -3.75
CA THR A 117 -1.53 5.06 -3.27
C THR A 117 -3.02 5.30 -3.14
N ALA A 118 -3.83 4.57 -3.93
CA ALA A 118 -5.26 4.74 -4.01
C ALA A 118 -6.03 3.45 -3.66
N THR A 119 -7.31 3.62 -3.38
CA THR A 119 -8.30 2.55 -3.33
C THR A 119 -9.50 2.91 -4.23
N PRO A 120 -9.80 2.12 -5.28
CA PRO A 120 -9.06 0.94 -5.73
C PRO A 120 -7.81 1.29 -6.56
N GLU A 121 -6.79 0.45 -6.50
CA GLU A 121 -5.65 0.52 -7.41
C GLU A 121 -5.25 -0.89 -7.86
N VAL A 122 -5.09 -1.07 -9.18
CA VAL A 122 -4.94 -2.39 -9.82
C VAL A 122 -3.53 -2.58 -10.35
N PHE A 123 -2.96 -3.75 -10.08
CA PHE A 123 -1.73 -4.27 -10.69
C PHE A 123 -2.04 -5.62 -11.34
N LEU A 124 -1.86 -5.73 -12.66
CA LEU A 124 -1.94 -7.00 -13.39
C LEU A 124 -0.53 -7.56 -13.53
N LEU A 125 -0.34 -8.77 -13.06
CA LEU A 125 0.90 -9.53 -13.16
C LEU A 125 0.73 -10.65 -14.18
N ASP A 126 1.73 -10.85 -15.03
CA ASP A 126 1.82 -12.08 -15.81
C ASP A 126 2.28 -13.27 -14.94
N GLN A 127 2.34 -14.47 -15.53
CA GLN A 127 2.80 -15.68 -14.85
C GLN A 127 4.24 -15.57 -14.29
N ALA A 128 5.09 -14.71 -14.87
CA ALA A 128 6.44 -14.47 -14.36
C ALA A 128 6.45 -13.49 -13.17
N GLY A 129 5.31 -12.90 -12.82
CA GLY A 129 5.19 -11.89 -11.78
C GLY A 129 5.56 -10.48 -12.24
N VAL A 130 5.68 -10.25 -13.55
CA VAL A 130 5.98 -8.93 -14.11
C VAL A 130 4.70 -8.12 -14.22
N VAL A 131 4.73 -6.87 -13.78
CA VAL A 131 3.61 -5.93 -13.92
C VAL A 131 3.38 -5.62 -15.40
N ARG A 132 2.20 -5.96 -15.91
CA ARG A 132 1.75 -5.68 -17.29
C ARG A 132 0.70 -4.59 -17.37
N TYR A 133 -0.04 -4.36 -16.29
CA TYR A 133 -0.95 -3.23 -16.17
C TYR A 133 -0.89 -2.62 -14.77
N HIS A 134 -0.99 -1.30 -14.70
CA HIS A 134 -1.04 -0.54 -13.45
C HIS A 134 -1.97 0.67 -13.56
N GLY A 135 -2.98 0.76 -12.70
CA GLY A 135 -3.83 1.95 -12.61
C GLY A 135 -5.25 1.69 -12.12
N ALA A 136 -6.23 2.39 -12.69
CA ALA A 136 -7.65 2.28 -12.36
C ALA A 136 -8.35 1.10 -13.08
N PRO A 137 -9.54 0.64 -12.62
CA PRO A 137 -10.28 -0.41 -13.33
C PRO A 137 -10.77 -0.01 -14.73
N ASP A 138 -11.28 1.22 -14.85
CA ASP A 138 -11.77 1.85 -16.08
C ASP A 138 -11.79 3.39 -15.90
N ARG A 139 -12.34 4.11 -16.89
CA ARG A 139 -12.32 5.59 -16.93
C ARG A 139 -13.31 6.29 -16.00
N ASP A 140 -14.35 5.61 -15.52
CA ASP A 140 -15.44 6.27 -14.81
C ASP A 140 -16.11 5.34 -13.80
N PHE A 141 -15.96 5.68 -12.52
CA PHE A 141 -16.54 4.93 -11.41
C PHE A 141 -18.07 5.09 -11.35
N ASP A 142 -18.65 6.13 -11.95
CA ASP A 142 -20.10 6.37 -11.97
C ASP A 142 -20.80 5.65 -13.14
N ASP A 143 -20.07 5.18 -14.16
CA ASP A 143 -20.62 4.44 -15.31
C ASP A 143 -20.38 2.92 -15.18
N PRO A 144 -21.33 2.15 -14.62
CA PRO A 144 -21.18 0.70 -14.46
C PRO A 144 -21.06 -0.06 -15.79
N THR A 145 -21.47 0.53 -16.91
CA THR A 145 -21.42 -0.14 -18.22
C THR A 145 -20.00 -0.30 -18.75
N LEU A 146 -19.03 0.40 -18.16
CA LEU A 146 -17.62 0.27 -18.50
C LEU A 146 -17.00 -1.02 -17.99
N ASP A 147 -17.59 -1.67 -16.98
CA ASP A 147 -17.26 -3.03 -16.54
C ASP A 147 -15.74 -3.33 -16.43
N ALA A 148 -14.96 -2.43 -15.83
CA ALA A 148 -13.51 -2.58 -15.69
C ALA A 148 -12.77 -2.83 -17.04
N ALA A 149 -13.26 -2.24 -18.14
CA ALA A 149 -12.81 -2.51 -19.50
C ALA A 149 -11.29 -2.37 -19.72
N TRP A 150 -10.60 -1.48 -18.99
CA TRP A 150 -9.15 -1.34 -19.12
C TRP A 150 -8.42 -2.57 -18.57
N VAL A 151 -8.80 -3.03 -17.37
CA VAL A 151 -8.22 -4.24 -16.77
C VAL A 151 -8.55 -5.47 -17.59
N ARG A 152 -9.81 -5.61 -18.05
CA ARG A 152 -10.24 -6.74 -18.89
C ARG A 152 -9.44 -6.82 -20.20
N SER A 153 -9.30 -5.68 -20.89
CA SER A 153 -8.52 -5.60 -22.14
C SER A 153 -7.04 -5.96 -21.91
N ALA A 154 -6.43 -5.44 -20.84
CA ALA A 154 -5.05 -5.78 -20.47
C ALA A 154 -4.90 -7.27 -20.13
N LEU A 155 -5.86 -7.83 -19.39
CA LEU A 155 -5.88 -9.23 -19.00
C LEU A 155 -6.01 -10.14 -20.23
N ASP A 156 -6.89 -9.82 -21.18
CA ASP A 156 -7.01 -10.55 -22.45
C ASP A 156 -5.70 -10.50 -23.25
N ALA A 157 -5.05 -9.35 -23.31
CA ALA A 157 -3.75 -9.23 -23.99
C ALA A 157 -2.69 -10.13 -23.33
N VAL A 158 -2.56 -10.08 -22.01
CA VAL A 158 -1.59 -10.91 -21.26
C VAL A 158 -1.85 -12.41 -21.45
N LEU A 159 -3.12 -12.82 -21.38
CA LEU A 159 -3.50 -14.23 -21.57
C LEU A 159 -3.23 -14.72 -23.00
N ASP A 160 -3.27 -13.83 -23.98
CA ASP A 160 -2.90 -14.12 -25.37
C ASP A 160 -1.39 -13.98 -25.65
N GLY A 161 -0.58 -13.68 -24.63
CA GLY A 161 0.86 -13.45 -24.78
C GLY A 161 1.22 -12.16 -25.52
N ARG A 162 0.33 -11.17 -25.50
CA ARG A 162 0.49 -9.84 -26.10
C ARG A 162 0.70 -8.78 -25.02
N GLU A 163 1.28 -7.65 -25.40
CA GLU A 163 1.36 -6.47 -24.53
C GLU A 163 0.01 -5.73 -24.52
N PRO A 164 -0.44 -5.23 -23.36
CA PRO A 164 -1.62 -4.36 -23.29
C PRO A 164 -1.43 -3.07 -24.10
N GLU A 165 -2.48 -2.62 -24.81
CA GLU A 165 -2.43 -1.35 -25.55
C GLU A 165 -2.37 -0.13 -24.62
N LEU A 166 -3.01 -0.24 -23.46
CA LEU A 166 -3.03 0.78 -22.41
C LEU A 166 -2.48 0.18 -21.11
N PRO A 167 -1.16 0.02 -20.97
CA PRO A 167 -0.55 -0.68 -19.83
C PRO A 167 -0.51 0.18 -18.55
N THR A 168 -0.72 1.49 -18.64
CA THR A 168 -0.72 2.37 -17.47
C THR A 168 -1.84 3.38 -17.55
N THR A 169 -2.57 3.54 -16.44
CA THR A 169 -3.57 4.58 -16.26
C THR A 169 -3.38 5.27 -14.91
N PRO A 170 -3.82 6.53 -14.75
CA PRO A 170 -3.76 7.19 -13.45
C PRO A 170 -4.54 6.39 -12.40
N PRO A 171 -4.00 6.17 -11.19
CA PRO A 171 -4.76 5.56 -10.12
C PRO A 171 -5.92 6.47 -9.73
N ALA A 172 -7.06 5.85 -9.40
CA ALA A 172 -8.29 6.56 -9.08
C ALA A 172 -8.76 6.21 -7.67
N GLY A 173 -9.26 7.19 -6.93
CA GLY A 173 -9.98 6.96 -5.69
C GLY A 173 -9.36 7.59 -4.44
N CYS A 174 -9.73 7.04 -3.28
CA CYS A 174 -9.28 7.58 -2.00
C CYS A 174 -7.82 7.24 -1.77
N SER A 175 -7.05 8.14 -1.13
CA SER A 175 -5.72 7.78 -0.64
C SER A 175 -5.78 6.62 0.35
N VAL A 176 -4.77 5.74 0.33
CA VAL A 176 -4.56 4.75 1.38
C VAL A 176 -4.49 5.46 2.74
N LYS A 177 -5.14 4.88 3.76
CA LYS A 177 -5.18 5.38 5.13
C LYS A 177 -3.93 4.93 5.86
N TRP A 178 -2.85 5.67 5.67
CA TRP A 178 -1.54 5.33 6.20
C TRP A 178 -1.43 5.52 7.71
N ARG A 179 -0.58 4.68 8.31
CA ARG A 179 -0.06 4.80 9.66
C ARG A 179 1.44 5.02 9.62
N VAL A 180 1.93 5.89 10.51
CA VAL A 180 3.34 6.06 10.80
C VAL A 180 3.61 5.59 12.22
N ASP A 181 4.49 4.60 12.36
CA ASP A 181 4.88 4.06 13.65
C ASP A 181 6.17 4.75 14.14
N LEU A 182 6.11 5.38 15.31
CA LEU A 182 7.28 5.84 16.05
C LEU A 182 7.68 4.75 17.04
N LEU A 183 8.74 4.02 16.71
CA LEU A 183 9.30 2.98 17.54
C LEU A 183 10.31 3.59 18.53
N TRP A 184 10.22 3.19 19.79
CA TRP A 184 11.10 3.65 20.86
C TRP A 184 11.30 2.57 21.92
N TRP A 185 12.24 2.75 22.85
CA TRP A 185 12.38 1.88 24.02
C TRP A 185 12.50 2.74 25.28
N ALA A 186 12.17 2.18 26.44
CA ALA A 186 12.06 2.90 27.71
C ALA A 186 13.23 3.84 28.07
N GLY A 187 14.47 3.46 27.74
CA GLY A 187 15.66 4.26 28.07
C GLY A 187 16.07 5.28 27.01
N CYS A 188 15.25 5.54 25.98
CA CYS A 188 15.57 6.54 24.99
C CYS A 188 15.36 7.97 25.52
N PRO A 189 16.39 8.83 25.58
CA PRO A 189 16.23 10.20 26.06
C PRO A 189 15.55 11.13 25.03
N SER A 190 15.38 10.68 23.79
CA SER A 190 14.93 11.53 22.67
C SER A 190 13.55 11.16 22.11
N HIS A 191 12.86 10.15 22.66
CA HIS A 191 11.62 9.65 22.05
C HIS A 191 10.47 10.68 22.10
N GLU A 192 10.37 11.51 23.15
CA GLU A 192 9.34 12.57 23.19
C GLU A 192 9.62 13.64 22.14
N LYS A 193 10.88 14.08 22.01
CA LYS A 193 11.28 15.03 20.96
C LYS A 193 11.06 14.47 19.56
N ALA A 194 11.21 13.16 19.38
CA ALA A 194 10.90 12.48 18.13
C ALA A 194 9.40 12.51 17.82
N ALA A 195 8.55 12.31 18.84
CA ALA A 195 7.10 12.38 18.71
C ALA A 195 6.65 13.80 18.35
N ASP A 196 7.22 14.82 19.00
CA ASP A 196 6.99 16.23 18.67
C ASP A 196 7.41 16.53 17.23
N LEU A 197 8.63 16.14 16.84
CA LEU A 197 9.15 16.33 15.49
C LEU A 197 8.21 15.73 14.43
N LEU A 198 7.80 14.47 14.62
CA LEU A 198 6.88 13.79 13.70
C LEU A 198 5.52 14.48 13.61
N THR A 199 4.94 14.83 14.75
CA THR A 199 3.61 15.45 14.81
C THR A 199 3.62 16.83 14.16
N THR A 200 4.64 17.65 14.44
CA THR A 200 4.83 18.96 13.82
C THR A 200 5.03 18.83 12.32
N THR A 201 5.91 17.93 11.88
CA THR A 201 6.19 17.72 10.45
C THR A 201 4.91 17.32 9.69
N LEU A 202 4.15 16.33 10.19
CA LEU A 202 2.88 15.94 9.57
C LEU A 202 1.84 17.07 9.55
N THR A 203 1.80 17.90 10.60
CA THR A 203 0.90 19.06 10.66
C THR A 203 1.26 20.09 9.59
N GLU A 204 2.55 20.43 9.45
CA GLU A 204 3.05 21.37 8.44
C GLU A 204 2.83 20.87 7.01
N MET A 205 2.89 19.56 6.81
CA MET A 205 2.56 18.90 5.55
C MET A 205 1.05 18.83 5.25
N ASN A 206 0.17 19.26 6.16
CA ASN A 206 -1.28 19.06 6.11
C ASN A 206 -1.67 17.58 5.96
N ARG A 207 -1.06 16.73 6.80
CA ARG A 207 -1.26 15.28 6.82
C ARG A 207 -1.97 14.78 8.08
N GLN A 208 -3.03 15.48 8.49
CA GLN A 208 -3.90 15.02 9.59
C GLN A 208 -4.68 13.74 9.24
N ASP A 209 -4.65 13.30 7.98
CA ASP A 209 -5.19 12.02 7.50
C ASP A 209 -4.31 10.82 7.84
N VAL A 210 -3.14 11.02 8.44
CA VAL A 210 -2.19 9.96 8.81
C VAL A 210 -2.24 9.73 10.31
N ARG A 211 -2.38 8.47 10.72
CA ARG A 211 -2.34 8.11 12.14
C ARG A 211 -0.89 7.92 12.59
N VAL A 212 -0.52 8.56 13.69
CA VAL A 212 0.75 8.28 14.38
C VAL A 212 0.50 7.26 15.48
N GLN A 213 1.23 6.14 15.44
CA GLN A 213 1.23 5.15 16.52
C GLN A 213 2.59 5.16 17.21
N ARG A 214 2.61 5.22 18.54
CA ARG A 214 3.83 5.08 19.34
C ARG A 214 3.97 3.63 19.77
N VAL A 215 5.07 2.98 19.42
CA VAL A 215 5.31 1.57 19.69
C VAL A 215 6.54 1.42 20.58
N GLU A 216 6.34 0.91 21.79
CA GLU A 216 7.47 0.57 22.66
C GLU A 216 8.05 -0.81 22.26
N VAL A 217 9.34 -0.82 21.98
CA VAL A 217 10.17 -1.99 21.75
C VAL A 217 10.80 -2.38 23.08
N THR A 218 10.41 -3.55 23.58
CA THR A 218 10.69 -3.99 24.97
C THR A 218 11.68 -5.15 25.03
N SER A 219 12.00 -5.77 23.88
CA SER A 219 12.91 -6.91 23.82
C SER A 219 13.77 -6.92 22.56
N PRO A 220 14.95 -7.58 22.58
CA PRO A 220 15.75 -7.81 21.38
C PRO A 220 15.02 -8.58 20.27
N ALA A 221 14.13 -9.52 20.64
CA ALA A 221 13.32 -10.27 19.67
C ALA A 221 12.33 -9.36 18.93
N GLN A 222 11.67 -8.46 19.66
CA GLN A 222 10.80 -7.45 19.05
C GLN A 222 11.60 -6.47 18.19
N ALA A 223 12.79 -6.07 18.64
CA ALA A 223 13.68 -5.22 17.85
C ALA A 223 14.05 -5.88 16.52
N ALA A 224 14.45 -7.16 16.55
CA ALA A 224 14.79 -7.92 15.35
C ALA A 224 13.59 -8.08 14.40
N ALA A 225 12.42 -8.45 14.92
CA ALA A 225 11.21 -8.61 14.12
C ALA A 225 10.74 -7.30 13.45
N ALA A 226 10.92 -6.17 14.14
CA ALA A 226 10.59 -4.86 13.60
C ALA A 226 11.70 -4.27 12.72
N GLY A 227 12.90 -4.85 12.66
CA GLY A 227 14.03 -4.20 12.00
C GLY A 227 14.43 -2.88 12.68
N PHE A 228 14.36 -2.80 14.00
CA PHE A 228 14.56 -1.61 14.82
C PHE A 228 16.04 -1.41 15.20
N PRO A 229 16.83 -0.58 14.50
CA PRO A 229 18.26 -0.39 14.80
C PRO A 229 18.51 0.39 16.11
N GLY A 230 17.48 1.01 16.68
CA GLY A 230 17.54 1.78 17.91
C GLY A 230 16.47 2.86 17.97
N SER A 231 16.30 3.48 19.13
CA SER A 231 15.33 4.57 19.30
C SER A 231 15.94 5.95 19.01
N PRO A 232 15.16 6.90 18.48
CA PRO A 232 13.83 6.70 17.89
C PRO A 232 13.95 6.14 16.47
N THR A 233 12.95 5.40 15.99
CA THR A 233 12.86 4.92 14.60
C THR A 233 11.47 5.24 14.04
N PHE A 234 11.40 5.72 12.80
CA PHE A 234 10.16 6.12 12.14
C PHE A 234 9.85 5.13 11.02
N HIS A 235 8.72 4.43 11.11
CA HIS A 235 8.26 3.53 10.06
C HIS A 235 7.02 4.07 9.37
N ALA A 236 6.92 3.86 8.06
CA ALA A 236 5.67 4.00 7.31
C ALA A 236 5.43 2.70 6.53
N GLY A 237 4.26 2.09 6.71
CA GLY A 237 3.95 0.77 6.14
C GLY A 237 4.96 -0.32 6.51
N GLY A 238 5.37 -0.35 7.79
CA GLY A 238 6.35 -1.32 8.30
C GLY A 238 7.79 -1.14 7.81
N VAL A 239 8.08 -0.09 7.02
CA VAL A 239 9.42 0.18 6.47
C VAL A 239 10.05 1.37 7.16
N ASP A 240 11.31 1.22 7.56
CA ASP A 240 12.12 2.31 8.11
C ASP A 240 12.34 3.44 7.10
N LEU A 241 11.93 4.65 7.47
CA LEU A 241 12.09 5.86 6.67
C LEU A 241 13.57 6.28 6.53
N PHE A 242 14.48 5.74 7.35
CA PHE A 242 15.90 6.08 7.36
C PHE A 242 16.82 4.85 7.32
N PRO A 243 16.71 3.92 6.36
CA PRO A 243 17.34 2.60 6.43
C PRO A 243 18.81 2.62 6.90
N ALA A 244 19.12 1.83 7.92
CA ALA A 244 20.46 1.72 8.50
C ALA A 244 20.96 0.26 8.41
N PRO A 245 21.33 -0.24 7.21
CA PRO A 245 21.59 -1.66 6.98
C PRO A 245 22.78 -2.21 7.78
N GLU A 246 23.71 -1.33 8.20
CA GLU A 246 24.87 -1.71 9.00
C GLU A 246 24.58 -1.73 10.51
N ALA A 247 23.43 -1.19 10.94
CA ALA A 247 23.06 -1.12 12.35
C ALA A 247 22.18 -2.33 12.72
N PRO A 248 22.68 -3.26 13.57
CA PRO A 248 21.89 -4.41 13.99
C PRO A 248 20.72 -3.96 14.89
N PRO A 249 19.58 -4.66 14.86
CA PRO A 249 18.47 -4.32 15.74
C PRO A 249 18.82 -4.41 17.22
N ALA A 250 18.51 -3.37 17.99
CA ALA A 250 18.90 -3.28 19.41
C ALA A 250 18.02 -2.33 20.22
N LEU A 251 17.91 -2.59 21.52
CA LEU A 251 17.39 -1.63 22.52
C LEU A 251 18.47 -0.58 22.84
N ALA A 252 18.81 0.25 21.86
CA ALA A 252 19.91 1.20 21.92
C ALA A 252 19.50 2.58 21.40
N CYS A 253 20.41 3.56 21.49
CA CYS A 253 20.23 4.85 20.85
C CYS A 253 20.54 4.72 19.36
N ARG A 254 19.65 5.24 18.51
CA ARG A 254 19.91 5.45 17.08
C ARG A 254 20.50 6.83 16.88
N THR A 255 21.29 6.96 15.81
CA THR A 255 21.76 8.26 15.34
C THR A 255 21.40 8.47 13.88
N TYR A 256 21.30 9.73 13.51
CA TYR A 256 20.95 10.23 12.18
C TYR A 256 22.06 11.16 11.71
N THR A 257 22.40 11.07 10.42
CA THR A 257 23.35 12.00 9.80
C THR A 257 22.56 13.15 9.17
N LEU A 258 22.79 14.36 9.63
CA LEU A 258 22.17 15.58 9.11
C LEU A 258 22.79 15.98 7.77
N GLU A 259 22.16 16.93 7.09
CA GLU A 259 22.56 17.43 5.76
C GLU A 259 23.98 18.03 5.76
N ASP A 260 24.42 18.58 6.89
CA ASP A 260 25.76 19.12 7.09
C ASP A 260 26.78 18.09 7.59
N GLY A 261 26.39 16.82 7.66
CA GLY A 261 27.23 15.71 8.10
C GLY A 261 27.32 15.53 9.61
N ARG A 262 26.69 16.39 10.44
CA ARG A 262 26.65 16.19 11.89
C ARG A 262 25.80 14.98 12.26
N VAL A 263 26.21 14.30 13.31
CA VAL A 263 25.46 13.19 13.91
C VAL A 263 24.49 13.74 14.96
N SER A 264 23.23 13.31 14.91
CA SER A 264 22.14 13.77 15.76
C SER A 264 21.31 12.58 16.27
N PRO A 265 20.68 12.65 17.46
CA PRO A 265 19.74 11.63 17.91
C PRO A 265 18.42 11.64 17.13
N LEU A 266 18.16 12.66 16.32
CA LEU A 266 16.96 12.83 15.48
C LEU A 266 17.36 13.26 14.06
N PRO A 267 16.59 12.92 13.03
CA PRO A 267 16.73 13.54 11.71
C PRO A 267 16.35 15.02 11.78
N SER A 268 16.71 15.79 10.76
CA SER A 268 16.16 17.13 10.59
C SER A 268 14.66 17.08 10.24
N ALA A 269 13.94 18.18 10.43
CA ALA A 269 12.55 18.28 9.99
C ALA A 269 12.42 18.12 8.47
N SER A 270 13.34 18.71 7.70
CA SER A 270 13.37 18.57 6.23
C SER A 270 13.58 17.13 5.80
N GLN A 271 14.53 16.43 6.43
CA GLN A 271 14.78 15.02 6.16
C GLN A 271 13.55 14.15 6.44
N LEU A 272 12.87 14.40 7.57
CA LEU A 272 11.66 13.65 7.89
C LEU A 272 10.51 13.99 6.94
N GLU A 273 10.33 15.25 6.57
CA GLU A 273 9.34 15.68 5.59
C GLU A 273 9.54 14.98 4.25
N ASP A 274 10.76 14.98 3.71
CA ASP A 274 11.08 14.36 2.43
C ASP A 274 10.72 12.87 2.43
N ARG A 275 11.10 12.15 3.51
CA ARG A 275 10.79 10.72 3.66
C ARG A 275 9.30 10.45 3.81
N LEU A 276 8.58 11.27 4.55
CA LEU A 276 7.13 11.15 4.71
C LEU A 276 6.39 11.46 3.40
N ARG A 277 6.84 12.46 2.63
CA ARG A 277 6.24 12.83 1.34
C ARG A 277 6.37 11.69 0.34
N GLU A 278 7.53 11.04 0.33
CA GLU A 278 7.79 9.86 -0.50
C GLU A 278 6.94 8.67 -0.07
N ALA A 279 6.92 8.34 1.23
CA ALA A 279 6.27 7.14 1.73
C ALA A 279 4.72 7.23 1.77
N LEU A 280 4.17 8.42 1.88
CA LEU A 280 2.74 8.65 2.11
C LEU A 280 2.06 9.34 0.92
N VAL A 281 2.64 9.25 -0.27
CA VAL A 281 2.18 9.94 -1.48
C VAL A 281 0.70 9.66 -1.76
N ARG A 282 -0.04 10.72 -2.10
CA ARG A 282 -1.46 10.65 -2.42
C ARG A 282 -1.64 10.57 -3.94
N PRO A 283 -2.71 9.93 -4.43
CA PRO A 283 -2.86 9.72 -5.88
C PRO A 283 -2.85 11.04 -6.66
N TRP A 284 -3.46 12.11 -6.13
CA TRP A 284 -3.46 13.45 -6.75
C TRP A 284 -2.15 14.22 -6.68
N GLU A 285 -1.12 13.67 -6.02
CA GLU A 285 0.24 14.22 -6.01
C GLU A 285 1.12 13.56 -7.08
N LEU A 286 0.64 12.49 -7.72
CA LEU A 286 1.38 11.78 -8.75
C LEU A 286 1.41 12.58 -10.07
N PRO A 287 2.54 12.54 -10.81
CA PRO A 287 2.62 13.12 -12.14
C PRO A 287 1.56 12.53 -13.07
N GLY A 288 0.83 13.39 -13.79
CA GLY A 288 -0.19 12.95 -14.74
C GLY A 288 -1.48 12.43 -14.12
N TRP A 289 -1.69 12.61 -12.81
CA TRP A 289 -2.97 12.28 -12.18
C TRP A 289 -4.12 13.13 -12.76
N VAL A 290 -5.26 12.49 -12.97
CA VAL A 290 -6.47 13.12 -13.52
C VAL A 290 -7.58 13.07 -12.48
N ASP A 291 -8.27 14.20 -12.24
CA ASP A 291 -9.42 14.24 -11.34
C ASP A 291 -10.64 13.59 -12.01
N PHE A 292 -10.91 12.34 -11.64
CA PHE A 292 -12.04 11.58 -12.14
C PHE A 292 -13.40 12.25 -11.83
N ARG A 293 -13.50 13.05 -10.76
CA ARG A 293 -14.72 13.82 -10.45
C ARG A 293 -15.02 14.93 -11.46
N LYS A 294 -14.03 15.36 -12.24
CA LYS A 294 -14.18 16.45 -13.21
C LYS A 294 -14.44 15.94 -14.63
N GLN A 295 -14.25 14.65 -14.89
CA GLN A 295 -14.52 14.06 -16.21
C GLN A 295 -16.03 13.91 -16.46
N THR A 296 -16.84 13.72 -15.41
CA THR A 296 -18.31 13.64 -15.48
C THR A 296 -19.00 15.00 -15.72
N ALA A 297 -18.27 16.12 -15.69
CA ALA A 297 -18.84 17.47 -15.87
C ALA A 297 -18.86 17.95 -17.34
N THR A 298 -18.37 17.14 -18.28
CA THR A 298 -18.34 17.46 -19.72
C THR A 298 -18.89 16.31 -20.54
N SER A 299 -20.20 16.15 -20.50
CA SER A 299 -20.99 15.39 -21.49
C SER A 299 -22.34 16.06 -21.64
#